data_AF-A0A835V6A9-F1
#
_entry.id   AF-A0A835V6A9-F1
#
_cell.length_a   1.000
_cell.length_b   1.000
_cell.length_c   1.000
_cell.angle_alpha   90.00
_cell.angle_beta   90.00
_cell.angle_gamma   90.00
#
_symmetry.space_group_name_H-M   'P 1'
#
loop_
_entity.id
_entity.type
_entity.pdbx_description
1 polymer ?
#
loop_
_entity_poly.entity_id
_entity_poly.type
_entity_poly.pdbx_seq_one_letter_code
_entity_poly.pdbx_strand_id
1 'polypeptide(L)'
;MESSGSKCIGKKGSEKITSTMAAVPDQEEGASPDLLQNTPSNIAKLEDLIEQCKGRQKYLAQSRSPSDGEDVRWYFCKVPLAEKELAASVPQTEVVGKSDYFRFSVRDSLALEASFLQREEELLAYWWKEYAECNEGPKGSCSCSETWDDHGLYFVEEDRVGVPVKGGLYEVDLTRRHCFPVYWNGENRRVLRGHWFARKGGTDWLPVREDISEQLELAYRCQVWHRRTFQPSGLFAARVDLQGKTQGMHALFTGEDSTWEAWLVFDTSCFSFGRGNWVKLRRGFQPSGSVKPTQDELRQQREEEMDDYCSQACFFWNCQVLFLLVISSLWSMV
;
A
#
# COMPACT_ATOMS: atom_id res chain seq x y z
N MET A 1 56.98 -22.97 -42.84
CA MET A 1 56.90 -22.00 -43.94
C MET A 1 55.60 -21.23 -43.73
N GLU A 2 55.66 -20.24 -42.85
CA GLU A 2 55.79 -18.79 -43.20
C GLU A 2 54.42 -18.24 -43.62
N SER A 3 53.74 -17.54 -42.71
CA SER A 3 53.59 -16.06 -42.67
C SER A 3 52.76 -15.55 -43.85
N SER A 4 51.79 -14.67 -43.68
CA SER A 4 52.00 -13.28 -43.24
C SER A 4 50.63 -12.61 -43.07
N GLY A 5 50.48 -11.78 -42.04
CA GLY A 5 49.35 -10.88 -41.90
C GLY A 5 49.42 -9.70 -42.88
N SER A 6 48.32 -8.97 -43.01
CA SER A 6 48.38 -7.56 -43.39
C SER A 6 47.22 -6.77 -42.79
N LYS A 7 47.65 -5.68 -42.19
CA LYS A 7 46.97 -4.69 -41.37
C LYS A 7 46.64 -3.52 -42.30
N CYS A 8 45.38 -3.11 -42.37
CA CYS A 8 44.99 -1.86 -43.03
C CYS A 8 44.72 -0.78 -41.97
N ILE A 9 45.60 0.22 -41.93
CA ILE A 9 45.43 1.51 -41.27
C ILE A 9 44.84 2.48 -42.31
N GLY A 10 43.78 3.20 -41.96
CA GLY A 10 43.20 4.27 -42.77
C GLY A 10 42.64 5.38 -41.88
N LYS A 11 43.02 6.63 -42.15
CA LYS A 11 43.02 7.80 -41.26
C LYS A 11 41.65 8.47 -41.01
N LYS A 12 41.62 9.10 -39.83
CA LYS A 12 40.79 10.21 -39.32
C LYS A 12 40.11 11.12 -40.36
N GLY A 13 38.81 11.34 -40.15
CA GLY A 13 38.07 12.56 -40.47
C GLY A 13 37.41 13.09 -39.19
N SER A 14 37.66 14.34 -38.85
CA SER A 14 37.23 15.03 -37.64
C SER A 14 35.91 15.75 -37.91
N GLU A 15 34.79 15.28 -37.35
CA GLU A 15 33.56 16.06 -37.27
C GLU A 15 33.25 16.41 -35.81
N LYS A 16 33.20 17.72 -35.58
CA LYS A 16 33.05 18.38 -34.30
C LYS A 16 31.54 18.47 -34.01
N ILE A 17 31.00 17.48 -33.28
CA ILE A 17 29.64 17.56 -32.76
C ILE A 17 29.69 18.32 -31.43
N THR A 18 29.32 19.59 -31.50
CA THR A 18 29.02 20.44 -30.35
C THR A 18 27.80 19.84 -29.63
N SER A 19 28.04 19.02 -28.61
CA SER A 19 26.99 18.60 -27.68
C SER A 19 26.92 19.64 -26.57
N THR A 20 25.95 20.52 -26.69
CA THR A 20 25.53 21.47 -25.67
C THR A 20 25.15 20.69 -24.41
N MET A 21 25.98 20.82 -23.37
CA MET A 21 25.64 20.39 -22.02
C MET A 21 24.42 21.18 -21.56
N ALA A 22 23.24 20.56 -21.66
CA ALA A 22 22.06 21.03 -20.97
C ALA A 22 22.30 20.79 -19.48
N ALA A 23 22.41 21.89 -18.73
CA ALA A 23 22.50 21.89 -17.29
C ALA A 23 21.35 21.08 -16.70
N VAL A 24 21.70 19.98 -16.03
CA VAL A 24 20.81 19.34 -15.05
C VAL A 24 20.69 20.34 -13.90
N PRO A 25 19.49 20.82 -13.54
CA PRO A 25 19.36 21.52 -12.29
C PRO A 25 19.50 20.47 -11.19
N ASP A 26 20.62 20.50 -10.48
CA ASP A 26 20.76 19.90 -9.17
C ASP A 26 19.67 20.51 -8.27
N GLN A 27 18.55 19.81 -8.12
CA GLN A 27 17.69 19.99 -6.97
C GLN A 27 18.20 19.08 -5.86
N GLU A 28 19.22 19.56 -5.15
CA GLU A 28 19.40 19.21 -3.75
C GLU A 28 18.23 19.82 -2.95
N GLU A 29 17.01 19.29 -3.10
CA GLU A 29 15.98 19.46 -2.07
C GLU A 29 16.32 18.46 -0.95
N GLY A 30 17.34 18.81 -0.16
CA GLY A 30 17.57 18.16 1.12
C GLY A 30 16.27 18.20 1.92
N ALA A 31 15.87 17.06 2.48
CA ALA A 31 14.61 16.82 3.18
C ALA A 31 14.22 18.00 4.09
N SER A 32 13.50 18.98 3.55
CA SER A 32 12.97 20.07 4.34
C SER A 32 11.87 19.48 5.22
N PRO A 33 11.91 19.68 6.55
CA PRO A 33 10.89 19.14 7.46
C PRO A 33 9.48 19.65 7.13
N ASP A 34 9.38 20.70 6.31
CA ASP A 34 8.14 21.25 5.78
C ASP A 34 7.38 20.26 4.87
N LEU A 35 8.08 19.34 4.20
CA LEU A 35 7.48 18.34 3.29
C LEU A 35 6.68 17.24 4.02
N LEU A 36 6.88 17.10 5.33
CA LEU A 36 6.17 16.12 6.17
C LEU A 36 4.83 16.64 6.69
N GLN A 37 4.55 17.93 6.55
CA GLN A 37 3.30 18.53 7.02
C GLN A 37 2.14 18.17 6.11
N ASN A 38 0.96 17.93 6.70
CA ASN A 38 -0.28 17.69 5.96
C ASN A 38 -0.87 19.01 5.41
N THR A 39 -0.16 19.65 4.48
CA THR A 39 -0.60 20.88 3.81
C THR A 39 -1.15 20.57 2.42
N PRO A 40 -2.09 21.39 1.90
CA PRO A 40 -2.62 21.21 0.53
C PRO A 40 -1.53 21.20 -0.55
N SER A 41 -0.45 21.99 -0.37
CA SER A 41 0.66 22.02 -1.32
C SER A 41 1.46 20.72 -1.33
N ASN A 42 1.69 20.10 -0.17
CA ASN A 42 2.42 18.83 -0.09
C ASN A 42 1.58 17.68 -0.63
N ILE A 43 0.27 17.69 -0.36
CA ILE A 43 -0.70 16.74 -0.94
C ILE A 43 -0.66 16.81 -2.47
N ALA A 44 -0.80 18.01 -3.05
CA ALA A 44 -0.78 18.19 -4.49
C ALA A 44 0.53 17.70 -5.14
N LYS A 45 1.69 17.98 -4.52
CA LYS A 45 2.98 17.44 -4.99
C LYS A 45 2.98 15.90 -5.03
N LEU A 46 2.44 15.24 -4.01
CA LEU A 46 2.37 13.77 -3.97
C LEU A 46 1.37 13.21 -4.98
N GLU A 47 0.24 13.88 -5.20
CA GLU A 47 -0.73 13.52 -6.25
C GLU A 47 -0.08 13.59 -7.63
N ASP A 48 0.65 14.67 -7.93
CA ASP A 48 1.39 14.84 -9.18
C ASP A 48 2.46 13.76 -9.37
N LEU A 49 3.18 13.41 -8.30
CA LEU A 49 4.17 12.33 -8.32
C LEU A 49 3.53 10.97 -8.62
N ILE A 50 2.38 10.67 -8.03
CA ILE A 50 1.63 9.44 -8.29
C ILE A 50 1.17 9.40 -9.75
N GLU A 51 0.65 10.51 -10.28
CA GLU A 51 0.13 10.56 -11.65
C GLU A 51 1.25 10.32 -12.70
N GLN A 52 2.47 10.74 -12.39
CA GLN A 52 3.64 10.49 -13.24
C GLN A 52 4.19 9.06 -13.14
N CYS A 53 3.83 8.30 -12.11
CA CYS A 53 4.32 6.94 -11.92
C CYS A 53 3.74 5.96 -12.95
N LYS A 54 4.59 5.16 -13.59
CA LYS A 54 4.13 4.12 -14.55
C LYS A 54 3.17 3.11 -13.92
N GLY A 55 3.41 2.75 -12.65
CA GLY A 55 2.53 1.84 -11.90
C GLY A 55 1.11 2.36 -11.75
N ARG A 56 0.89 3.68 -11.76
CA ARG A 56 -0.44 4.30 -11.65
C ARG A 56 -1.39 3.88 -12.75
N GLN A 57 -0.89 3.65 -13.96
CA GLN A 57 -1.70 3.23 -15.12
C GLN A 57 -2.45 1.92 -14.88
N LYS A 58 -1.94 1.03 -14.02
CA LYS A 58 -2.61 -0.21 -13.61
C LYS A 58 -3.92 0.06 -12.86
N TYR A 59 -3.98 1.17 -12.11
CA TYR A 59 -5.01 1.46 -11.12
C TYR A 59 -5.96 2.59 -11.54
N LEU A 60 -5.95 3.01 -12.81
CA LEU A 60 -6.96 3.95 -13.33
C LEU A 60 -8.34 3.28 -13.44
N ALA A 61 -9.39 4.06 -13.24
CA ALA A 61 -10.76 3.59 -13.46
C ALA A 61 -10.99 3.25 -14.93
N GLN A 62 -11.55 2.06 -15.17
CA GLN A 62 -11.84 1.51 -16.49
C GLN A 62 -13.34 1.48 -16.80
N SER A 63 -14.19 1.81 -15.83
CA SER A 63 -15.65 1.77 -15.97
C SER A 63 -16.30 3.07 -15.51
N ARG A 64 -17.59 3.23 -15.81
CA ARG A 64 -18.40 4.37 -15.34
C ARG A 64 -19.20 4.03 -14.09
N SER A 65 -18.83 2.95 -13.41
CA SER A 65 -19.56 2.43 -12.26
C SER A 65 -19.37 3.35 -11.05
N PRO A 66 -20.42 3.62 -10.26
CA PRO A 66 -20.26 4.37 -9.01
C PRO A 66 -19.32 3.69 -8.00
N SER A 67 -19.13 2.38 -8.13
CA SER A 67 -18.26 1.57 -7.28
C SER A 67 -16.81 1.53 -7.77
N ASP A 68 -16.47 2.22 -8.86
CA ASP A 68 -15.14 2.23 -9.48
C ASP A 68 -14.41 3.54 -9.16
N GLY A 69 -13.90 3.65 -7.93
CA GLY A 69 -13.10 4.77 -7.47
C GLY A 69 -11.60 4.50 -7.54
N GLU A 70 -10.83 5.59 -7.56
CA GLU A 70 -9.36 5.54 -7.64
C GLU A 70 -8.64 5.90 -6.33
N ASP A 71 -9.38 6.38 -5.32
CA ASP A 71 -8.81 6.81 -4.03
C ASP A 71 -8.32 5.59 -3.24
N VAL A 72 -7.00 5.46 -3.08
CA VAL A 72 -6.36 4.42 -2.27
C VAL A 72 -6.01 4.98 -0.91
N ARG A 73 -6.34 4.24 0.15
CA ARG A 73 -6.03 4.66 1.53
C ARG A 73 -5.20 3.62 2.24
N TRP A 74 -4.19 4.11 2.96
CA TRP A 74 -3.34 3.26 3.79
C TRP A 74 -3.86 3.26 5.22
N TYR A 75 -3.75 2.11 5.87
CA TYR A 75 -4.19 1.92 7.25
C TYR A 75 -3.10 1.27 8.08
N PHE A 76 -3.14 1.45 9.39
CA PHE A 76 -2.30 0.72 10.34
C PHE A 76 -3.14 0.04 11.42
N CYS A 77 -2.68 -1.13 11.87
CA CYS A 77 -3.34 -1.90 12.90
C CYS A 77 -3.17 -1.23 14.27
N LYS A 78 -4.27 -1.15 15.00
CA LYS A 78 -4.30 -0.65 16.37
C LYS A 78 -3.58 -1.60 17.33
N VAL A 79 -3.60 -2.89 17.07
CA VAL A 79 -2.89 -3.89 17.88
C VAL A 79 -1.49 -4.07 17.28
N PRO A 80 -0.43 -3.96 18.10
CA PRO A 80 0.93 -4.24 17.66
C PRO A 80 1.07 -5.71 17.24
N LEU A 81 1.96 -5.97 16.29
CA LEU A 81 2.36 -7.32 15.89
C LEU A 81 3.19 -7.94 17.01
N ALA A 82 2.99 -9.24 17.26
CA ALA A 82 3.92 -9.97 18.11
C ALA A 82 5.30 -10.10 17.44
N GLU A 83 6.37 -10.27 18.22
CA GLU A 83 7.77 -10.23 17.74
C GLU A 83 8.07 -11.15 16.54
N LYS A 84 7.35 -12.28 16.42
CA LYS A 84 7.52 -13.29 15.36
C LYS A 84 6.27 -13.45 14.48
N GLU A 85 5.30 -12.57 14.62
CA GLU A 85 4.08 -12.60 13.81
C GLU A 85 4.34 -11.95 12.46
N LEU A 86 4.09 -12.71 11.39
CA LEU A 86 4.20 -12.23 10.02
C LEU A 86 3.07 -11.25 9.71
N ALA A 87 3.38 -10.14 9.04
CA ALA A 87 2.41 -9.11 8.71
C ALA A 87 1.31 -9.64 7.77
N ALA A 88 1.65 -10.62 6.92
CA ALA A 88 0.74 -11.32 6.03
C ALA A 88 -0.32 -12.17 6.74
N SER A 89 -0.08 -12.56 8.01
CA SER A 89 -1.04 -13.34 8.80
C SER A 89 -2.20 -12.49 9.36
N VAL A 90 -2.02 -11.16 9.40
CA VAL A 90 -2.95 -10.17 9.94
C VAL A 90 -3.51 -9.32 8.79
N PRO A 91 -4.81 -8.97 8.75
CA PRO A 91 -5.88 -9.42 9.61
C PRO A 91 -6.25 -10.89 9.34
N GLN A 92 -6.76 -11.57 10.37
CA GLN A 92 -7.26 -12.94 10.21
C GLN A 92 -8.58 -13.00 9.44
N THR A 93 -9.34 -11.90 9.42
CA THR A 93 -10.64 -11.79 8.76
C THR A 93 -10.55 -11.13 7.39
N GLU A 94 -11.46 -11.50 6.50
CA GLU A 94 -11.42 -11.13 5.08
C GLU A 94 -11.77 -9.65 4.83
N VAL A 95 -12.58 -9.08 5.72
CA VAL A 95 -12.88 -7.66 5.81
C VAL A 95 -12.50 -7.20 7.20
N VAL A 96 -11.69 -6.14 7.28
CA VAL A 96 -11.20 -5.56 8.52
C VAL A 96 -12.35 -5.13 9.45
N GLY A 97 -12.18 -5.30 10.76
CA GLY A 97 -13.12 -4.84 11.77
C GLY A 97 -13.10 -3.31 11.95
N LYS A 98 -14.26 -2.72 12.26
CA LYS A 98 -14.48 -1.25 12.32
C LYS A 98 -13.58 -0.48 13.30
N SER A 99 -12.91 -1.15 14.22
CA SER A 99 -12.08 -0.55 15.26
C SER A 99 -10.63 -1.05 15.30
N ASP A 100 -10.27 -1.93 14.38
CA ASP A 100 -9.01 -2.67 14.45
C ASP A 100 -7.89 -1.94 13.71
N TYR A 101 -8.26 -1.05 12.80
CA TYR A 101 -7.35 -0.29 11.95
C TYR A 101 -7.71 1.18 11.95
N PHE A 102 -6.69 2.02 11.87
CA PHE A 102 -6.81 3.45 11.66
C PHE A 102 -6.27 3.80 10.27
N ARG A 103 -6.95 4.72 9.60
CA ARG A 103 -6.46 5.36 8.37
C ARG A 103 -5.30 6.30 8.70
N PHE A 104 -4.29 6.31 7.85
CA PHE A 104 -3.29 7.38 7.85
C PHE A 104 -3.89 8.69 7.34
N SER A 105 -3.25 9.81 7.66
CA SER A 105 -3.54 11.11 7.04
C SER A 105 -3.52 11.02 5.51
N VAL A 106 -4.16 11.98 4.83
CA VAL A 106 -4.20 12.05 3.36
C VAL A 106 -2.78 12.07 2.80
N ARG A 107 -1.93 12.98 3.31
CA ARG A 107 -0.53 13.11 2.90
C ARG A 107 0.26 11.81 3.10
N ASP A 108 0.15 11.17 4.26
CA ASP A 108 0.90 9.95 4.53
C ASP A 108 0.42 8.77 3.68
N SER A 109 -0.90 8.66 3.46
CA SER A 109 -1.46 7.68 2.52
C SER A 109 -0.89 7.87 1.11
N LEU A 110 -0.78 9.11 0.64
CA LEU A 110 -0.20 9.41 -0.68
C LEU A 110 1.30 9.13 -0.72
N ALA A 111 2.05 9.46 0.33
CA ALA A 111 3.49 9.18 0.41
C ALA A 111 3.78 7.68 0.36
N LEU A 112 2.98 6.88 1.08
CA LEU A 112 3.04 5.42 1.05
C LEU A 112 2.68 4.87 -0.33
N GLU A 113 1.60 5.38 -0.94
CA GLU A 113 1.16 4.94 -2.26
C GLU A 113 2.18 5.31 -3.35
N ALA A 114 2.74 6.51 -3.34
CA ALA A 114 3.80 6.92 -4.27
C ALA A 114 5.01 5.98 -4.19
N SER A 115 5.44 5.67 -2.96
CA SER A 115 6.56 4.76 -2.70
C SER A 115 6.25 3.31 -3.10
N PHE A 116 4.99 2.89 -2.93
CA PHE A 116 4.50 1.57 -3.35
C PHE A 116 4.51 1.45 -4.88
N LEU A 117 3.96 2.42 -5.60
CA LEU A 117 3.85 2.38 -7.07
C LEU A 117 5.21 2.42 -7.77
N GLN A 118 6.24 3.02 -7.15
CA GLN A 118 7.60 3.02 -7.69
C GLN A 118 8.26 1.63 -7.63
N ARG A 119 7.90 0.80 -6.64
CA ARG A 119 8.52 -0.52 -6.37
C ARG A 119 7.49 -1.65 -6.34
N GLU A 120 6.40 -1.49 -7.08
CA GLU A 120 5.21 -2.35 -6.95
C GLU A 120 5.54 -3.84 -7.10
N GLU A 121 6.26 -4.21 -8.16
CA GLU A 121 6.55 -5.62 -8.46
C GLU A 121 7.40 -6.28 -7.35
N GLU A 122 8.39 -5.54 -6.83
CA GLU A 122 9.25 -5.99 -5.74
C GLU A 122 8.45 -6.16 -4.44
N LEU A 123 7.67 -5.15 -4.07
CA LEU A 123 6.88 -5.16 -2.82
C LEU A 123 5.79 -6.23 -2.84
N LEU A 124 5.14 -6.46 -3.99
CA LEU A 124 4.19 -7.55 -4.15
C LEU A 124 4.89 -8.92 -4.08
N ALA A 125 6.08 -9.06 -4.65
CA ALA A 125 6.84 -10.32 -4.58
C ALA A 125 7.19 -10.69 -3.12
N TYR A 126 7.68 -9.74 -2.34
CA TYR A 126 7.95 -9.96 -0.91
C TYR A 126 6.68 -10.30 -0.13
N TRP A 127 5.59 -9.59 -0.39
CA TRP A 127 4.30 -9.86 0.24
C TRP A 127 3.80 -11.28 -0.06
N TRP A 128 3.82 -11.70 -1.32
CA TRP A 128 3.39 -13.05 -1.70
C TRP A 128 4.27 -14.15 -1.13
N LYS A 129 5.58 -13.88 -0.96
CA LYS A 129 6.50 -14.78 -0.26
C LYS A 129 6.09 -14.94 1.21
N GLU A 130 5.91 -13.84 1.93
CA GLU A 130 5.49 -13.86 3.34
C GLU A 130 4.10 -14.51 3.52
N TYR A 131 3.17 -14.24 2.59
CA TYR A 131 1.85 -14.88 2.58
C TYR A 131 1.93 -16.39 2.33
N ALA A 132 2.86 -16.86 1.49
CA ALA A 132 3.08 -18.29 1.28
C ALA A 132 3.64 -18.97 2.56
N GLU A 133 4.51 -18.30 3.30
CA GLU A 133 5.04 -18.78 4.59
C GLU A 133 3.94 -18.90 5.66
N CYS A 134 2.92 -18.04 5.60
CA CYS A 134 1.76 -18.09 6.51
C CYS A 134 0.79 -19.24 6.21
N ASN A 135 0.79 -19.78 4.98
CA ASN A 135 -0.19 -20.77 4.56
C ASN A 135 0.40 -22.18 4.61
N GLU A 136 -0.23 -23.05 5.40
CA GLU A 136 0.10 -24.47 5.37
C GLU A 136 -0.35 -25.06 4.02
N GLY A 137 0.59 -25.33 3.12
CA GLY A 137 0.32 -26.09 1.90
C GLY A 137 -0.17 -27.52 2.21
N PRO A 138 -0.67 -28.26 1.20
CA PRO A 138 -1.00 -29.67 1.38
C PRO A 138 0.22 -30.41 1.95
N LYS A 139 0.12 -30.93 3.17
CA LYS A 139 1.21 -31.65 3.85
C LYS A 139 1.47 -32.96 3.12
N GLY A 140 2.22 -32.91 2.03
CA GLY A 140 2.98 -34.05 1.53
C GLY A 140 4.02 -34.41 2.58
N SER A 141 4.15 -35.71 2.89
CA SER A 141 5.17 -36.25 3.78
C SER A 141 6.59 -35.96 3.22
N CYS A 142 7.11 -34.77 3.47
CA CYS A 142 8.52 -34.44 3.27
C CYS A 142 8.95 -33.50 4.40
N SER A 143 9.65 -34.06 5.38
CA SER A 143 10.35 -33.29 6.40
C SER A 143 11.61 -32.70 5.78
N CYS A 144 11.53 -31.49 5.22
CA CYS A 144 12.74 -30.69 5.05
C CYS A 144 12.96 -29.95 6.37
N SER A 145 13.91 -30.44 7.17
CA SER A 145 14.42 -29.74 8.35
C SER A 145 15.34 -28.64 7.86
N GLU A 146 14.79 -27.46 7.56
CA GLU A 146 15.61 -26.27 7.37
C GLU A 146 15.97 -25.71 8.75
N THR A 147 17.20 -26.00 9.17
CA THR A 147 17.90 -25.28 10.23
C THR A 147 18.03 -23.83 9.81
N TRP A 148 17.16 -22.96 10.34
CA TRP A 148 17.34 -21.53 10.26
C TRP A 148 18.55 -21.18 11.13
N ASP A 149 19.63 -20.76 10.47
CA ASP A 149 20.84 -20.29 11.12
C ASP A 149 20.47 -19.06 11.96
N ASP A 150 20.68 -19.15 13.27
CA ASP A 150 20.35 -18.19 14.34
C ASP A 150 21.14 -16.86 14.26
N HIS A 151 21.87 -16.65 13.15
CA HIS A 151 22.80 -15.55 12.95
C HIS A 151 22.26 -14.35 12.15
N GLY A 152 20.96 -14.32 11.81
CA GLY A 152 20.36 -13.25 10.99
C GLY A 152 19.77 -12.06 11.75
N LEU A 153 19.70 -12.10 13.09
CA LEU A 153 18.88 -11.15 13.87
C LEU A 153 19.47 -9.72 13.95
N TYR A 154 20.72 -9.51 13.52
CA TYR A 154 21.45 -8.24 13.71
C TYR A 154 21.81 -7.51 12.41
N PHE A 155 21.51 -8.05 11.22
CA PHE A 155 21.92 -7.42 9.96
C PHE A 155 20.81 -6.64 9.21
N VAL A 156 19.56 -6.64 9.69
CA VAL A 156 18.40 -6.08 8.93
C VAL A 156 17.72 -4.89 9.63
N GLU A 157 18.38 -4.26 10.60
CA GLU A 157 17.87 -3.01 11.20
C GLU A 157 18.48 -1.75 10.58
N GLU A 158 19.72 -1.82 10.08
CA GLU A 158 20.49 -0.63 9.72
C GLU A 158 20.23 -0.12 8.28
N ASP A 159 19.65 -0.95 7.39
CA ASP A 159 19.31 -0.59 6.00
C ASP A 159 17.81 -0.32 5.77
N ARG A 160 17.01 -0.14 6.84
CA ARG A 160 15.56 0.08 6.73
C ARG A 160 15.25 1.49 6.21
N VAL A 161 15.24 1.66 4.89
CA VAL A 161 14.71 2.88 4.25
C VAL A 161 13.18 2.83 4.29
N GLY A 162 12.61 3.34 5.38
CA GLY A 162 11.17 3.48 5.57
C GLY A 162 10.60 4.78 4.98
N VAL A 163 9.30 4.81 4.75
CA VAL A 163 8.58 6.03 4.38
C VAL A 163 8.17 6.77 5.66
N PRO A 164 8.55 8.05 5.85
CA PRO A 164 8.21 8.80 7.05
C PRO A 164 6.71 9.15 7.06
N VAL A 165 6.04 8.81 8.17
CA VAL A 165 4.62 9.07 8.42
C VAL A 165 4.43 9.74 9.78
N LYS A 166 3.22 10.25 10.06
CA LYS A 166 2.88 10.91 11.32
C LYS A 166 3.87 12.01 11.70
N GLY A 167 4.27 12.83 10.73
CA GLY A 167 5.23 13.91 10.92
C GLY A 167 6.69 13.46 11.11
N GLY A 168 7.03 12.23 10.75
CA GLY A 168 8.36 11.65 10.94
C GLY A 168 8.57 10.95 12.29
N LEU A 169 7.52 10.83 13.12
CA LEU A 169 7.58 10.07 14.37
C LEU A 169 7.67 8.55 14.13
N TYR A 170 7.10 8.10 13.02
CA TYR A 170 7.08 6.71 12.61
C TYR A 170 7.57 6.59 11.18
N GLU A 171 8.13 5.43 10.88
CA GLU A 171 8.48 5.03 9.53
C GLU A 171 7.75 3.74 9.16
N VAL A 172 7.41 3.63 7.88
CA VAL A 172 6.78 2.43 7.34
C VAL A 172 7.75 1.73 6.40
N ASP A 173 8.11 0.51 6.78
CA ASP A 173 8.74 -0.46 5.90
C ASP A 173 7.65 -1.14 5.06
N LEU A 174 7.59 -0.79 3.78
CA LEU A 174 6.63 -1.36 2.81
C LEU A 174 6.95 -2.82 2.44
N THR A 175 8.20 -3.26 2.60
CA THR A 175 8.60 -4.64 2.29
C THR A 175 8.04 -5.59 3.34
N ARG A 176 8.14 -5.21 4.62
CA ARG A 176 7.63 -6.00 5.75
C ARG A 176 6.21 -5.61 6.20
N ARG A 177 5.65 -4.53 5.65
CA ARG A 177 4.37 -3.94 6.09
C ARG A 177 4.35 -3.56 7.57
N HIS A 178 5.48 -3.08 8.07
CA HIS A 178 5.67 -2.67 9.45
C HIS A 178 5.72 -1.15 9.57
N CYS A 179 4.94 -0.60 10.48
CA CYS A 179 5.05 0.76 10.97
C CYS A 179 5.73 0.72 12.34
N PHE A 180 6.85 1.42 12.47
CA PHE A 180 7.67 1.40 13.68
C PHE A 180 8.07 2.82 14.08
N PRO A 181 8.18 3.10 15.39
CA PRO A 181 8.61 4.41 15.87
C PRO A 181 10.09 4.66 15.57
N VAL A 182 10.43 5.90 15.26
CA VAL A 182 11.81 6.32 14.91
C VAL A 182 12.62 6.69 16.14
N TYR A 183 12.00 7.39 17.10
CA TYR A 183 12.72 8.03 18.21
C TYR A 183 12.67 7.26 19.53
N TRP A 184 11.93 6.16 19.60
CA TRP A 184 11.84 5.31 20.79
C TRP A 184 11.66 3.85 20.41
N ASN A 185 12.03 2.95 21.32
CA ASN A 185 11.80 1.53 21.12
C ASN A 185 10.31 1.24 21.36
N GLY A 186 9.60 0.86 20.31
CA GLY A 186 8.21 0.45 20.40
C GLY A 186 7.92 -0.71 19.47
N GLU A 187 6.74 -1.28 19.64
CA GLU A 187 6.32 -2.47 18.90
C GLU A 187 5.89 -2.11 17.47
N ASN A 188 6.17 -3.02 16.54
CA ASN A 188 5.81 -2.86 15.14
C ASN A 188 4.29 -3.00 14.96
N ARG A 189 3.70 -2.14 14.14
CA ARG A 189 2.29 -2.19 13.78
C ARG A 189 2.13 -2.59 12.33
N ARG A 190 1.16 -3.44 12.05
CA ARG A 190 0.90 -3.91 10.68
C ARG A 190 0.23 -2.84 9.82
N VAL A 191 0.73 -2.62 8.62
CA VAL A 191 0.20 -1.65 7.65
C VAL A 191 -0.64 -2.35 6.57
N LEU A 192 -1.75 -1.74 6.13
CA LEU A 192 -2.65 -2.23 5.08
C LEU A 192 -2.72 -1.25 3.93
N ARG A 193 -2.60 -1.75 2.69
CA ARG A 193 -3.05 -1.03 1.51
C ARG A 193 -4.54 -1.29 1.28
N GLY A 194 -5.35 -0.24 1.30
CA GLY A 194 -6.79 -0.31 1.06
C GLY A 194 -7.16 0.24 -0.32
N HIS A 195 -7.19 -0.63 -1.34
CA HIS A 195 -7.68 -0.32 -2.69
C HIS A 195 -9.03 -0.98 -3.01
N TRP A 196 -9.41 -2.03 -2.27
CA TRP A 196 -10.76 -2.61 -2.30
C TRP A 196 -11.43 -2.51 -0.93
N PHE A 197 -12.73 -2.20 -0.95
CA PHE A 197 -13.51 -1.98 0.25
C PHE A 197 -14.80 -2.77 0.25
N ALA A 198 -15.22 -3.21 1.43
CA ALA A 198 -16.43 -3.97 1.66
C ALA A 198 -17.33 -3.27 2.68
N ARG A 199 -18.63 -3.24 2.40
CA ARG A 199 -19.62 -2.61 3.29
C ARG A 199 -20.18 -3.62 4.27
N LYS A 200 -19.42 -3.96 5.31
CA LYS A 200 -19.80 -4.96 6.33
C LYS A 200 -20.49 -4.31 7.54
N GLY A 201 -21.79 -4.60 7.73
CA GLY A 201 -22.51 -4.24 8.96
C GLY A 201 -22.68 -2.73 9.21
N GLY A 202 -23.03 -1.94 8.20
CA GLY A 202 -23.33 -0.51 8.35
C GLY A 202 -23.30 0.29 7.04
N THR A 203 -23.02 1.58 7.15
CA THR A 203 -22.76 2.51 6.02
C THR A 203 -21.28 2.63 5.66
N ASP A 204 -20.40 2.10 6.51
CA ASP A 204 -18.97 2.35 6.43
C ASP A 204 -18.30 1.35 5.47
N TRP A 205 -17.35 1.87 4.70
CA TRP A 205 -16.52 1.10 3.78
C TRP A 205 -15.23 0.71 4.49
N LEU A 206 -15.04 -0.60 4.69
CA LEU A 206 -13.89 -1.14 5.40
C LEU A 206 -12.93 -1.80 4.41
N PRO A 207 -11.61 -1.65 4.60
CA PRO A 207 -10.64 -2.24 3.69
C PRO A 207 -10.74 -3.77 3.74
N VAL A 208 -10.66 -4.37 2.56
CA VAL A 208 -10.61 -5.82 2.38
C VAL A 208 -9.17 -6.29 2.62
N ARG A 209 -8.99 -7.54 3.05
CA ARG A 209 -7.67 -8.15 3.20
C ARG A 209 -6.92 -8.11 1.86
N GLU A 210 -5.61 -7.98 1.92
CA GLU A 210 -4.82 -7.62 0.75
C GLU A 210 -4.70 -8.74 -0.29
N ASP A 211 -4.56 -9.99 0.14
CA ASP A 211 -4.63 -11.18 -0.75
C ASP A 211 -5.93 -11.22 -1.56
N ILE A 212 -7.06 -10.88 -0.95
CA ILE A 212 -8.37 -10.83 -1.61
C ILE A 212 -8.43 -9.61 -2.53
N SER A 213 -7.94 -8.46 -2.06
CA SER A 213 -7.93 -7.22 -2.82
C SER A 213 -7.07 -7.34 -4.09
N GLU A 214 -5.92 -8.01 -4.04
CA GLU A 214 -5.07 -8.26 -5.21
C GLU A 214 -5.72 -9.24 -6.20
N GLN A 215 -6.43 -10.27 -5.71
CA GLN A 215 -7.21 -11.17 -6.57
C GLN A 215 -8.38 -10.44 -7.26
N LEU A 216 -9.09 -9.57 -6.53
CA LEU A 216 -10.14 -8.72 -7.07
C LEU A 216 -9.59 -7.74 -8.10
N GLU A 217 -8.44 -7.12 -7.84
CA GLU A 217 -7.79 -6.21 -8.78
C GLU A 217 -7.37 -6.94 -10.05
N LEU A 218 -6.84 -8.16 -9.95
CA LEU A 218 -6.52 -8.99 -11.11
C LEU A 218 -7.77 -9.29 -11.95
N ALA A 219 -8.86 -9.70 -11.31
CA ALA A 219 -10.12 -9.97 -12.00
C ALA A 219 -10.71 -8.72 -12.66
N TYR A 220 -10.62 -7.57 -11.97
CA TYR A 220 -11.03 -6.27 -12.48
C TYR A 220 -10.20 -5.89 -13.72
N ARG A 221 -8.87 -6.03 -13.68
CA ARG A 221 -7.99 -5.77 -14.84
C ARG A 221 -8.24 -6.69 -16.03
N CYS A 222 -8.69 -7.93 -15.77
CA CYS A 222 -9.17 -8.83 -16.81
C CYS A 222 -10.56 -8.48 -17.35
N GLN A 223 -11.12 -7.35 -16.91
CA GLN A 223 -12.41 -6.81 -17.33
C GLN A 223 -13.53 -7.82 -17.11
N VAL A 224 -13.60 -8.40 -15.91
CA VAL A 224 -14.58 -9.44 -15.55
C VAL A 224 -16.03 -9.06 -15.87
N TRP A 225 -16.38 -7.76 -15.80
CA TRP A 225 -17.71 -7.28 -16.17
C TRP A 225 -18.00 -7.41 -17.68
N HIS A 226 -17.01 -7.49 -18.57
CA HIS A 226 -17.26 -7.81 -19.98
C HIS A 226 -17.50 -9.30 -20.23
N ARG A 227 -17.11 -10.18 -19.29
CA ARG A 227 -17.20 -11.64 -19.42
C ARG A 227 -18.42 -12.23 -18.69
N ARG A 228 -19.46 -11.43 -18.44
CA ARG A 228 -20.67 -11.85 -17.73
C ARG A 228 -21.53 -12.77 -18.59
N THR A 229 -22.12 -13.78 -17.95
CA THR A 229 -23.09 -14.69 -18.57
C THR A 229 -24.51 -14.31 -18.16
N PHE A 230 -25.45 -14.43 -19.08
CA PHE A 230 -26.86 -14.20 -18.79
C PHE A 230 -27.39 -15.29 -17.84
N GLN A 231 -27.88 -14.88 -16.68
CA GLN A 231 -28.42 -15.79 -15.67
C GLN A 231 -29.93 -15.98 -15.86
N PRO A 232 -30.52 -17.10 -15.41
CA PRO A 232 -31.97 -17.31 -15.42
C PRO A 232 -32.76 -16.24 -14.65
N SER A 233 -32.11 -15.53 -13.73
CA SER A 233 -32.67 -14.38 -13.00
C SER A 233 -32.90 -13.14 -13.88
N GLY A 234 -32.44 -13.15 -15.14
CA GLY A 234 -32.56 -12.02 -16.06
C GLY A 234 -31.41 -11.00 -15.99
N LEU A 235 -30.36 -11.29 -15.20
CA LEU A 235 -29.21 -10.40 -15.02
C LEU A 235 -27.95 -11.01 -15.62
N PHE A 236 -27.06 -10.15 -16.11
CA PHE A 236 -25.69 -10.54 -16.46
C PHE A 236 -24.85 -10.63 -15.18
N ALA A 237 -24.24 -11.78 -14.95
CA ALA A 237 -23.35 -11.99 -13.81
C ALA A 237 -22.07 -12.73 -14.20
N ALA A 238 -20.96 -12.37 -13.57
CA ALA A 238 -19.69 -13.08 -13.63
C ALA A 238 -19.26 -13.44 -12.21
N ARG A 239 -18.79 -14.68 -12.04
CA ARG A 239 -18.28 -15.20 -10.76
C ARG A 239 -16.75 -15.25 -10.81
N VAL A 240 -16.11 -14.81 -9.74
CA VAL A 240 -14.67 -14.91 -9.52
C VAL A 240 -14.46 -15.70 -8.24
N ASP A 241 -13.93 -16.91 -8.35
CA ASP A 241 -13.57 -17.70 -7.18
C ASP A 241 -12.32 -17.12 -6.52
N LEU A 242 -12.40 -16.88 -5.21
CA LEU A 242 -11.33 -16.26 -4.44
C LEU A 242 -10.64 -17.34 -3.60
N GLN A 243 -9.32 -17.37 -3.69
CA GLN A 243 -8.48 -18.22 -2.86
C GLN A 243 -8.20 -17.52 -1.53
N GLY A 244 -8.18 -18.29 -0.45
CA GLY A 244 -7.91 -17.77 0.89
C GLY A 244 -8.20 -18.79 1.98
N LYS A 245 -8.10 -18.34 3.22
CA LYS A 245 -8.40 -19.17 4.40
C LYS A 245 -9.86 -19.66 4.41
N THR A 246 -10.78 -18.82 3.94
CA THR A 246 -12.21 -19.15 3.86
C THR A 246 -12.53 -19.90 2.57
N GLN A 247 -12.91 -21.18 2.68
CA GLN A 247 -13.31 -22.00 1.52
C GLN A 247 -14.63 -21.51 0.92
N GLY A 248 -14.77 -21.63 -0.42
CA GLY A 248 -16.00 -21.30 -1.15
C GLY A 248 -16.32 -19.79 -1.23
N MET A 249 -15.39 -18.93 -0.82
CA MET A 249 -15.53 -17.50 -1.00
C MET A 249 -15.43 -17.13 -2.48
N HIS A 250 -16.34 -16.30 -2.97
CA HIS A 250 -16.33 -15.84 -4.35
C HIS A 250 -16.87 -14.41 -4.47
N ALA A 251 -16.39 -13.67 -5.46
CA ALA A 251 -16.96 -12.39 -5.82
C ALA A 251 -17.92 -12.52 -7.00
N LEU A 252 -19.07 -11.86 -6.90
CA LEU A 252 -20.09 -11.81 -7.93
C LEU A 252 -20.13 -10.40 -8.51
N PHE A 253 -19.85 -10.28 -9.80
CA PHE A 253 -19.95 -9.05 -10.57
C PHE A 253 -21.23 -9.05 -11.37
N THR A 254 -22.12 -8.10 -11.09
CA THR A 254 -23.40 -7.90 -11.78
C THR A 254 -23.44 -6.53 -12.44
N GLY A 255 -24.36 -6.29 -13.37
CA GLY A 255 -24.60 -4.96 -13.96
C GLY A 255 -24.72 -5.01 -15.48
N GLU A 256 -24.76 -3.84 -16.11
CA GLU A 256 -24.97 -3.69 -17.56
C GLU A 256 -23.77 -2.99 -18.21
N ASP A 257 -23.39 -3.42 -19.41
CA ASP A 257 -22.37 -2.81 -20.29
C ASP A 257 -21.18 -2.20 -19.54
N SER A 258 -21.18 -0.86 -19.39
CA SER A 258 -20.11 -0.04 -18.80
C SER A 258 -20.19 0.12 -17.27
N THR A 259 -21.18 -0.49 -16.63
CA THR A 259 -21.44 -0.44 -15.19
C THR A 259 -21.32 -1.82 -14.55
N TRP A 260 -20.85 -1.85 -13.31
CA TRP A 260 -20.80 -3.05 -12.50
C TRP A 260 -21.09 -2.74 -11.02
N GLU A 261 -21.66 -3.74 -10.36
CA GLU A 261 -21.71 -3.86 -8.92
C GLU A 261 -21.05 -5.18 -8.53
N ALA A 262 -20.27 -5.15 -7.45
CA ALA A 262 -19.60 -6.34 -6.95
C ALA A 262 -20.12 -6.71 -5.56
N TRP A 263 -20.16 -8.00 -5.29
CA TRP A 263 -20.59 -8.58 -4.02
C TRP A 263 -19.60 -9.67 -3.63
N LEU A 264 -19.11 -9.64 -2.39
CA LEU A 264 -18.33 -10.72 -1.79
C LEU A 264 -19.29 -11.70 -1.14
N VAL A 265 -19.27 -12.95 -1.60
CA VAL A 265 -20.17 -14.02 -1.15
C VAL A 265 -19.38 -15.05 -0.35
N PHE A 266 -19.93 -15.47 0.79
CA PHE A 266 -19.39 -16.53 1.62
C PHE A 266 -20.28 -17.77 1.53
N ASP A 267 -19.75 -18.86 0.97
CA ASP A 267 -20.43 -20.17 0.97
C ASP A 267 -20.38 -20.75 2.39
N THR A 268 -21.42 -20.54 3.20
CA THR A 268 -21.55 -21.25 4.48
C THR A 268 -22.44 -22.47 4.33
N SER A 269 -21.83 -23.65 4.32
CA SER A 269 -22.38 -24.75 5.10
C SER A 269 -22.10 -24.43 6.58
N CYS A 270 -23.15 -24.24 7.38
CA CYS A 270 -23.17 -24.08 8.85
C CYS A 270 -23.41 -22.64 9.39
N PHE A 271 -24.64 -22.46 9.90
CA PHE A 271 -25.11 -21.60 11.00
C PHE A 271 -24.78 -20.09 11.02
N SER A 272 -25.70 -19.29 10.47
CA SER A 272 -26.38 -18.20 11.21
C SER A 272 -27.61 -17.70 10.44
N PHE A 273 -28.75 -17.67 11.13
CA PHE A 273 -30.05 -17.25 10.61
C PHE A 273 -30.07 -15.74 10.33
N GLY A 274 -30.48 -15.34 9.10
CA GLY A 274 -31.26 -14.12 8.89
C GLY A 274 -30.53 -12.82 8.54
N ARG A 275 -29.43 -12.84 7.78
CA ARG A 275 -28.94 -11.66 7.04
C ARG A 275 -28.00 -12.13 5.93
N GLY A 276 -28.24 -11.74 4.68
CA GLY A 276 -27.58 -12.34 3.51
C GLY A 276 -26.06 -12.42 3.62
N ASN A 277 -25.48 -13.58 3.28
CA ASN A 277 -24.05 -13.90 3.28
C ASN A 277 -23.22 -13.15 2.22
N TRP A 278 -23.71 -11.99 1.79
CA TRP A 278 -23.10 -11.19 0.73
C TRP A 278 -22.83 -9.78 1.24
N VAL A 279 -21.65 -9.27 0.91
CA VAL A 279 -21.20 -7.95 1.31
C VAL A 279 -20.90 -7.16 0.06
N LYS A 280 -21.46 -5.95 -0.07
CA LYS A 280 -21.20 -5.11 -1.24
C LYS A 280 -19.73 -4.71 -1.28
N LEU A 281 -19.11 -4.89 -2.43
CA LEU A 281 -17.74 -4.51 -2.72
C LEU A 281 -17.70 -3.23 -3.55
N ARG A 282 -16.57 -2.55 -3.45
CA ARG A 282 -16.21 -1.42 -4.31
C ARG A 282 -14.69 -1.31 -4.42
N ARG A 283 -14.27 -0.59 -5.44
CA ARG A 283 -12.90 -0.19 -5.68
C ARG A 283 -12.73 1.27 -5.27
N GLY A 284 -11.63 1.56 -4.58
CA GLY A 284 -11.34 2.88 -4.02
C GLY A 284 -12.19 3.25 -2.79
N PHE A 285 -11.68 4.16 -1.99
CA PHE A 285 -12.29 4.65 -0.76
C PHE A 285 -13.45 5.61 -1.06
N GLN A 286 -14.48 5.65 -0.22
CA GLN A 286 -15.25 6.87 -0.01
C GLN A 286 -15.78 6.92 1.42
N PRO A 287 -15.96 8.13 1.95
CA PRO A 287 -16.55 8.32 3.26
C PRO A 287 -17.98 7.79 3.31
N SER A 288 -18.46 7.45 4.51
CA SER A 288 -19.79 6.89 4.72
C SER A 288 -20.94 7.83 4.29
N GLY A 289 -20.67 9.11 4.06
CA GLY A 289 -21.64 10.11 3.59
C GLY A 289 -22.77 10.39 4.59
N SER A 290 -22.68 9.84 5.80
CA SER A 290 -23.68 10.02 6.85
C SER A 290 -23.63 11.44 7.41
N VAL A 291 -24.78 12.10 7.50
CA VAL A 291 -24.92 13.44 8.10
C VAL A 291 -24.51 13.45 9.58
N LYS A 292 -24.61 12.30 10.25
CA LYS A 292 -24.08 12.10 11.61
C LYS A 292 -22.92 11.11 11.55
N PRO A 293 -21.68 11.53 11.87
CA PRO A 293 -20.55 10.61 11.89
C PRO A 293 -20.77 9.54 12.95
N THR A 294 -20.39 8.30 12.64
CA THR A 294 -20.40 7.21 13.61
C THR A 294 -19.34 7.45 14.68
N GLN A 295 -19.42 6.77 15.82
CA GLN A 295 -18.40 6.88 16.86
C GLN A 295 -17.01 6.47 16.34
N ASP A 296 -16.95 5.48 15.45
CA ASP A 296 -15.72 5.03 14.81
C ASP A 296 -15.18 6.10 13.86
N GLU A 297 -16.03 6.77 13.07
CA GLU A 297 -15.60 7.88 12.19
C GLU A 297 -15.09 9.07 13.01
N LEU A 298 -15.74 9.42 14.13
CA LEU A 298 -15.23 10.46 15.03
C LEU A 298 -13.87 10.10 15.63
N ARG A 299 -13.66 8.82 15.93
CA ARG A 299 -12.36 8.33 16.42
C ARG A 299 -11.30 8.42 15.32
N GLN A 300 -11.66 8.08 14.09
CA GLN A 300 -10.80 8.18 12.93
C GLN A 300 -10.39 9.63 12.65
N GLN A 301 -11.35 10.56 12.72
CA GLN A 301 -11.08 12.00 12.56
C GLN A 301 -10.13 12.53 13.63
N ARG A 302 -10.30 12.15 14.91
CA ARG A 302 -9.37 12.54 15.97
C ARG A 302 -7.96 11.99 15.76
N GLU A 303 -7.85 10.78 15.22
CA GLU A 303 -6.53 10.19 14.91
C GLU A 303 -5.86 10.97 13.77
N GLU A 304 -6.60 11.30 12.71
CA GLU A 304 -6.08 12.13 11.60
C GLU A 304 -5.71 13.55 12.07
N GLU A 305 -6.52 14.18 12.93
CA GLU A 305 -6.23 15.48 13.54
C GLU A 305 -4.98 15.44 14.43
N MET A 306 -4.80 14.34 15.17
CA MET A 306 -3.61 14.14 15.99
C MET A 306 -2.36 13.98 15.11
N ASP A 307 -2.46 13.27 13.98
CA ASP A 307 -1.37 13.14 13.01
C ASP A 307 -0.99 14.49 12.39
N ASP A 308 -1.99 15.30 12.06
CA ASP A 308 -1.79 16.67 11.57
C ASP A 308 -1.06 17.53 12.60
N TYR A 309 -1.48 17.45 13.86
CA TYR A 309 -0.79 18.14 14.95
C TYR A 309 0.66 17.65 15.13
N CYS A 310 0.90 16.33 15.08
CA CYS A 310 2.23 15.76 15.16
C CYS A 310 3.12 16.25 14.01
N SER A 311 2.59 16.38 12.80
CA SER A 311 3.32 16.91 11.65
C SER A 311 3.79 18.35 11.84
N GLN A 312 3.00 19.17 12.54
CA GLN A 312 3.36 20.55 12.89
C GLN A 312 4.35 20.60 14.06
N ALA A 313 4.12 19.79 15.11
CA ALA A 313 4.96 19.80 16.32
C ALA A 313 6.37 19.27 16.07
N CYS A 314 6.52 18.23 15.25
CA CYS A 314 7.83 17.68 14.90
C CYS A 314 8.69 18.68 14.11
N PHE A 315 8.06 19.55 13.31
CA PHE A 315 8.75 20.67 12.68
C PHE A 315 9.35 21.62 13.73
N PHE A 316 8.57 22.01 14.74
CA PHE A 316 9.07 22.87 15.82
C PHE A 316 10.20 22.22 16.61
N TRP A 317 10.08 20.93 16.95
CA TRP A 317 11.12 20.22 17.68
C TRP A 317 12.40 20.04 16.88
N ASN A 318 12.30 19.62 15.60
CA ASN A 318 13.47 19.52 14.72
C ASN A 318 14.12 20.89 14.47
N CYS A 319 13.34 21.96 14.28
CA CYS A 319 13.88 23.31 14.20
C CYS A 319 14.59 23.73 15.49
N GLN A 320 14.05 23.39 16.67
CA GLN A 320 14.64 23.76 17.96
C GLN A 320 15.90 22.95 18.29
N VAL A 321 15.94 21.67 17.93
CA VAL A 321 17.14 20.82 18.03
C VAL A 321 18.21 21.26 17.03
N LEU A 322 17.86 21.55 15.78
CA LEU A 322 18.81 22.16 14.82
C LEU A 322 19.33 23.49 15.33
N PHE A 323 18.47 24.34 15.90
CA PHE A 323 18.88 25.63 16.45
C PHE A 323 19.86 25.47 17.61
N LEU A 324 19.63 24.51 18.51
CA LEU A 324 20.55 24.18 19.61
C LEU A 324 21.86 23.56 19.11
N LEU A 325 21.83 22.70 18.08
CA LEU A 325 23.02 22.11 17.48
C LEU A 325 23.86 23.13 16.72
N VAL A 326 23.23 24.07 16.00
CA VAL A 326 23.89 25.19 15.32
C VAL A 326 24.52 26.14 16.34
N ILE A 327 23.81 26.47 17.43
CA ILE A 327 24.37 27.27 18.53
C ILE A 327 25.55 26.56 19.19
N SER A 328 25.43 25.25 19.47
CA SER A 328 26.50 24.46 20.07
C SER A 328 27.73 24.38 19.15
N SER A 329 27.53 24.29 17.84
CA SER A 329 28.61 24.26 16.84
C SER A 329 29.29 25.63 16.69
N LEU A 330 28.51 26.72 16.75
CA LEU A 330 29.03 28.09 16.75
C LEU A 330 29.80 28.41 18.04
N TRP A 331 29.38 27.90 19.19
CA TRP A 331 30.11 28.04 20.46
C TRP A 331 31.41 27.23 20.51
N SER A 332 31.50 26.13 19.77
CA SER A 332 32.73 25.33 19.68
C SER A 332 33.77 25.91 18.70
N MET A 333 33.42 26.96 17.95
CA MET A 333 34.29 27.65 16.99
C MET A 333 34.83 29.01 17.50
N VAL A 334 34.52 29.39 18.74
CA VAL A 334 35.02 30.61 19.43
C VAL A 334 35.93 30.21 20.59
#